data_AF-A0A5Q4DB46-F1
#
_entry.id   AF-A0A5Q4DB46-F1
#
_cell.length_a   1.000
_cell.length_b   1.000
_cell.length_c   1.000
_cell.angle_alpha   90.00
_cell.angle_beta   90.00
_cell.angle_gamma   90.00
#
_symmetry.space_group_name_H-M   'P 1'
#
loop_
_entity.id
_entity.type
_entity.pdbx_description
1 polymer ?
#
loop_
_entity_poly.entity_id
_entity_poly.type
_entity_poly.pdbx_seq_one_letter_code
_entity_poly.pdbx_strand_id
1 'polypeptide(L)'
;MTDRNKLKDRARDELFSHINRCGVLQAAEEEQKVWMDETMEYLGERFPDLGDADLKELYGVGIRFCRPAIPHGRSGLGSAVVAPSETAEPADSADSVAADASSDSEAPTSAGAPTSLEGIEASSESEETPIEAETVGA
;
A
#
# COMPACT_ATOMS: atom_id res chain seq x y z
N MET A 1 -25.32 -11.55 -23.42
CA MET A 1 -24.31 -11.95 -22.40
C MET A 1 -23.15 -10.98 -22.48
N THR A 2 -22.67 -10.51 -21.34
CA THR A 2 -21.35 -9.86 -21.24
C THR A 2 -20.27 -10.92 -21.49
N ASP A 3 -19.33 -10.68 -22.40
CA ASP A 3 -18.21 -11.60 -22.60
C ASP A 3 -17.27 -11.51 -21.40
N ARG A 4 -17.18 -12.58 -20.59
CA ARG A 4 -16.33 -12.61 -19.39
C ARG A 4 -14.88 -12.19 -19.66
N ASN A 5 -14.32 -12.58 -20.81
CA ASN A 5 -12.96 -12.17 -21.17
C ASN A 5 -12.84 -10.65 -21.33
N LYS A 6 -13.80 -10.00 -22.02
CA LYS A 6 -13.81 -8.53 -22.16
C LYS A 6 -14.00 -7.82 -20.82
N LEU A 7 -14.73 -8.45 -19.89
CA LEU A 7 -14.88 -7.94 -18.52
C LEU A 7 -13.55 -8.03 -17.75
N LYS A 8 -12.85 -9.17 -17.85
CA LYS A 8 -11.53 -9.38 -17.25
C LYS A 8 -10.48 -8.43 -17.83
N ASP A 9 -10.49 -8.23 -19.15
CA ASP A 9 -9.61 -7.27 -19.84
C ASP A 9 -9.84 -5.85 -19.31
N ARG A 10 -11.11 -5.43 -19.14
CA ARG A 10 -11.45 -4.12 -18.56
C ARG A 10 -11.03 -3.99 -17.09
N ALA A 11 -11.22 -5.04 -16.28
CA ALA A 11 -10.79 -5.04 -14.88
C ALA A 11 -9.26 -4.99 -14.74
N ARG A 12 -8.52 -5.66 -15.66
CA ARG A 12 -7.06 -5.61 -15.77
C ARG A 12 -6.55 -4.21 -16.11
N ASP A 13 -7.18 -3.55 -17.08
CA ASP A 13 -6.78 -2.20 -17.48
C ASP A 13 -7.07 -1.18 -16.36
N GLU A 14 -8.18 -1.34 -15.63
CA GLU A 14 -8.49 -0.54 -14.43
C GLU A 14 -7.46 -0.75 -13.31
N LEU A 15 -7.06 -2.00 -13.04
CA LEU A 15 -6.02 -2.36 -12.07
C LEU A 15 -4.69 -1.67 -12.40
N PHE A 16 -4.22 -1.77 -13.65
CA PHE A 16 -2.97 -1.15 -14.08
C PHE A 16 -3.04 0.39 -14.08
N SER A 17 -4.21 0.97 -14.38
CA SER A 17 -4.45 2.40 -14.22
C SER A 17 -4.26 2.84 -12.77
N HIS A 18 -4.81 2.08 -11.81
CA HIS A 18 -4.69 2.35 -10.38
C HIS A 18 -3.25 2.19 -9.86
N ILE A 19 -2.54 1.09 -10.21
CA ILE A 19 -1.13 0.87 -9.84
C ILE A 19 -0.26 2.05 -10.28
N ASN A 20 -0.40 2.49 -11.53
CA ASN A 20 0.40 3.56 -12.10
C ASN A 20 0.04 4.94 -11.53
N ARG A 21 -1.24 5.20 -11.26
CA ARG A 21 -1.72 6.48 -10.72
C ARG A 21 -1.36 6.67 -9.25
N CYS A 22 -1.41 5.60 -8.46
CA CYS A 22 -1.12 5.64 -7.02
C CYS A 22 0.36 5.46 -6.69
N GLY A 23 1.23 5.20 -7.68
CA GLY A 23 2.67 5.06 -7.46
C GLY A 23 3.08 3.78 -6.73
N VAL A 24 2.22 2.75 -6.73
CA VAL A 24 2.38 1.49 -5.97
C VAL A 24 3.72 0.79 -6.24
N LEU A 25 4.28 0.98 -7.44
CA LEU A 25 5.60 0.49 -7.85
C LEU A 25 6.77 1.00 -6.98
N GLN A 26 6.57 2.05 -6.20
CA GLN A 26 7.57 2.66 -5.31
C GLN A 26 7.38 2.30 -3.83
N ALA A 27 6.25 1.67 -3.46
CA ALA A 27 5.93 1.25 -2.09
C ALA A 27 6.70 -0.02 -1.68
N ALA A 28 6.74 -0.34 -0.39
CA ALA A 28 7.35 -1.58 0.10
C ALA A 28 6.57 -2.83 -0.36
N GLU A 29 7.19 -4.02 -0.42
CA GLU A 29 6.52 -5.24 -0.92
C GLU A 29 5.30 -5.62 -0.05
N GLU A 30 5.35 -5.31 1.24
CA GLU A 30 4.26 -5.50 2.21
C GLU A 30 3.09 -4.56 1.91
N GLU A 31 3.37 -3.27 1.68
CA GLU A 31 2.38 -2.25 1.32
C GLU A 31 1.75 -2.54 -0.05
N GLN A 32 2.55 -3.00 -1.01
CA GLN A 32 2.06 -3.44 -2.33
C GLN A 32 1.07 -4.60 -2.23
N LYS A 33 1.25 -5.53 -1.29
CA LYS A 33 0.32 -6.64 -1.06
C LYS A 33 -0.99 -6.16 -0.46
N VAL A 34 -0.93 -5.38 0.63
CA VAL A 34 -2.11 -4.80 1.28
C VAL A 34 -2.94 -4.00 0.26
N TRP A 35 -2.30 -3.11 -0.48
CA TRP A 35 -2.97 -2.34 -1.53
C TRP A 35 -3.58 -3.22 -2.63
N MET A 36 -2.92 -4.33 -3.00
CA MET A 36 -3.45 -5.27 -3.99
C MET A 36 -4.66 -6.04 -3.46
N ASP A 37 -4.65 -6.46 -2.19
CA ASP A 37 -5.77 -7.13 -1.53
C ASP A 37 -7.00 -6.20 -1.48
N GLU A 38 -6.82 -4.95 -1.01
CA GLU A 38 -7.86 -3.89 -1.03
C GLU A 38 -8.38 -3.61 -2.46
N THR A 39 -7.48 -3.60 -3.45
CA THR A 39 -7.86 -3.38 -4.86
C THR A 39 -8.63 -4.56 -5.45
N MET A 40 -8.41 -5.80 -5.00
CA MET A 40 -9.22 -6.94 -5.44
C MET A 40 -10.64 -6.88 -4.90
N GLU A 41 -10.82 -6.44 -3.65
CA GLU A 41 -12.14 -6.21 -3.05
C GLU A 41 -12.92 -5.17 -3.87
N TYR A 42 -12.30 -4.01 -4.14
CA TYR A 42 -12.87 -2.97 -5.01
C TYR A 42 -13.23 -3.47 -6.42
N LEU A 43 -12.36 -4.29 -7.03
CA LEU A 43 -12.64 -4.86 -8.36
C LEU A 43 -13.78 -5.89 -8.32
N GLY A 44 -13.93 -6.66 -7.24
CA GLY A 44 -15.05 -7.57 -7.03
C GLY A 44 -16.39 -6.83 -6.92
N GLU A 45 -16.45 -5.76 -6.15
CA GLU A 45 -17.65 -4.91 -6.04
C GLU A 45 -18.00 -4.23 -7.38
N ARG A 46 -17.00 -3.73 -8.10
CA ARG A 46 -17.18 -3.00 -9.37
C ARG A 46 -17.51 -3.92 -10.55
N PHE A 47 -17.09 -5.18 -10.51
CA PHE A 47 -17.28 -6.17 -11.57
C PHE A 47 -17.88 -7.48 -10.99
N PRO A 48 -19.13 -7.47 -10.48
CA PRO A 48 -19.73 -8.64 -9.80
C PRO A 48 -19.97 -9.86 -10.70
N ASP A 49 -19.95 -9.68 -12.03
CA ASP A 49 -19.98 -10.76 -13.03
C ASP A 49 -18.61 -11.47 -13.20
N LEU A 50 -17.55 -10.97 -12.55
CA LEU A 50 -16.20 -11.53 -12.57
C LEU A 50 -16.04 -12.54 -11.42
N GLY A 51 -15.55 -13.75 -11.72
CA GLY A 51 -15.42 -14.79 -10.70
C GLY A 51 -14.17 -14.64 -9.82
N ASP A 52 -14.19 -15.21 -8.62
CA ASP A 52 -13.05 -15.22 -7.69
C ASP A 52 -11.75 -15.75 -8.33
N ALA A 53 -11.88 -16.71 -9.26
CA ALA A 53 -10.76 -17.25 -10.01
C ALA A 53 -10.13 -16.21 -10.96
N ASP A 54 -10.94 -15.36 -11.59
CA ASP A 54 -10.46 -14.29 -12.46
C ASP A 54 -9.84 -13.15 -11.63
N LEU A 55 -10.45 -12.78 -10.48
CA LEU A 55 -9.86 -11.84 -9.52
C LEU A 55 -8.50 -12.33 -9.00
N LYS A 56 -8.38 -13.61 -8.65
CA LYS A 56 -7.12 -14.23 -8.22
C LYS A 56 -6.05 -14.24 -9.33
N GLU A 57 -6.44 -14.38 -10.59
CA GLU A 57 -5.54 -14.21 -11.73
C GLU A 57 -5.06 -12.76 -11.83
N LEU A 58 -5.96 -11.78 -11.72
CA LEU A 58 -5.63 -10.35 -11.73
C LEU A 58 -4.65 -9.98 -10.60
N TYR A 59 -4.87 -10.47 -9.38
CA TYR A 59 -3.94 -10.32 -8.25
C TYR A 59 -2.54 -10.84 -8.60
N GLY A 60 -2.44 -12.08 -9.11
CA GLY A 60 -1.17 -12.71 -9.47
C GLY A 60 -0.43 -12.00 -10.61
N VAL A 61 -1.18 -11.37 -11.52
CA VAL A 61 -0.63 -10.51 -12.58
C VAL A 61 -0.17 -9.16 -12.01
N GLY A 62 -0.96 -8.52 -11.15
CA GLY A 62 -0.64 -7.24 -10.50
C GLY A 62 0.63 -7.32 -9.65
N ILE A 63 0.73 -8.30 -8.74
CA ILE A 63 1.94 -8.53 -7.93
C ILE A 63 3.17 -8.81 -8.81
N ARG A 64 3.02 -9.52 -9.94
CA ARG A 64 4.12 -9.72 -10.88
C ARG A 64 4.50 -8.43 -11.63
N PHE A 65 3.54 -7.56 -11.93
CA PHE A 65 3.77 -6.27 -12.58
C PHE A 65 4.55 -5.30 -11.66
N CYS A 66 4.33 -5.35 -10.35
CA CYS A 66 5.09 -4.54 -9.39
C CYS A 66 6.55 -4.99 -9.18
N ARG A 67 6.97 -6.16 -9.69
CA ARG A 67 8.35 -6.62 -9.55
C ARG A 67 9.29 -5.85 -10.47
N PRO A 68 10.47 -5.43 -10.01
CA PRO A 68 11.43 -4.71 -10.84
C PRO A 68 11.85 -5.56 -12.04
N ALA A 69 11.87 -4.93 -13.22
CA ALA A 69 12.32 -5.59 -14.44
C ALA A 69 13.80 -6.01 -14.28
N ILE A 70 14.08 -7.30 -14.49
CA ILE A 70 15.46 -7.80 -14.46
C ILE A 70 16.25 -7.05 -15.53
N PRO A 71 17.35 -6.34 -15.18
CA PRO A 71 18.17 -5.67 -16.16
C PRO A 71 18.90 -6.74 -16.98
N HIS A 72 18.35 -7.11 -18.13
CA HIS A 72 19.02 -7.89 -19.17
C HIS A 72 20.08 -7.03 -19.88
N GLY A 73 21.02 -6.53 -19.08
CA GLY A 73 22.21 -5.88 -19.55
C GLY A 73 23.05 -6.87 -20.32
N ARG A 74 23.39 -6.47 -21.55
CA ARG A 74 24.66 -6.82 -22.17
C ARG A 74 25.78 -6.42 -21.20
N SER A 75 26.17 -7.36 -20.32
CA SER A 75 27.38 -7.25 -19.51
C SER A 75 28.58 -7.37 -20.44
N GLY A 76 28.99 -6.23 -20.98
CA GLY A 76 30.04 -6.12 -21.97
C GLY A 76 30.66 -4.74 -21.89
N LEU A 77 31.97 -4.72 -21.62
CA LEU A 77 32.82 -3.53 -21.41
C LEU A 77 32.63 -2.85 -20.05
N GLY A 78 33.17 -3.52 -19.03
CA GLY A 78 33.40 -3.00 -17.67
C GLY A 78 34.41 -3.82 -16.88
N SER A 79 35.33 -4.52 -17.57
CA SER A 79 36.36 -5.38 -16.97
C SER A 79 37.73 -5.04 -17.56
N ALA A 80 38.77 -5.19 -16.72
CA ALA A 80 40.19 -5.10 -17.03
C ALA A 80 40.77 -3.71 -17.39
N VAL A 81 41.28 -3.05 -16.33
CA VAL A 81 42.62 -2.46 -16.21
C VAL A 81 43.20 -1.60 -17.36
N VAL A 82 43.37 -0.30 -17.07
CA VAL A 82 44.55 0.47 -17.52
C VAL A 82 45.03 1.34 -16.38
N ALA A 83 46.24 1.08 -15.89
CA ALA A 83 46.97 2.00 -15.02
C ALA A 83 47.85 2.91 -15.88
N PRO A 84 48.03 4.17 -15.48
CA PRO A 84 49.32 4.83 -15.61
C PRO A 84 49.89 5.24 -14.24
N SER A 85 51.21 5.22 -14.14
CA SER A 85 51.96 5.48 -12.91
C SER A 85 52.72 6.82 -13.02
N GLU A 86 52.28 7.83 -12.25
CA GLU A 86 53.02 9.05 -11.82
C GLU A 86 52.08 9.87 -10.88
N THR A 87 52.52 10.51 -9.78
CA THR A 87 53.78 10.37 -9.02
C THR A 87 53.63 10.87 -7.55
N ALA A 88 54.58 10.45 -6.71
CA ALA A 88 54.95 10.90 -5.35
C ALA A 88 54.82 12.42 -5.01
N GLU A 89 54.62 12.91 -3.76
CA GLU A 89 54.22 12.35 -2.43
C GLU A 89 53.44 13.43 -1.57
N PRO A 90 53.48 13.58 -0.20
CA PRO A 90 52.25 13.86 0.57
C PRO A 90 52.25 15.17 1.38
N ALA A 91 51.12 15.49 2.03
CA ALA A 91 51.07 16.50 3.10
C ALA A 91 50.09 16.10 4.21
N ASP A 92 50.67 15.88 5.39
CA ASP A 92 50.02 15.64 6.68
C ASP A 92 49.28 16.89 7.20
N SER A 93 48.10 16.71 7.78
CA SER A 93 47.68 17.41 9.03
C SER A 93 46.33 16.88 9.53
N ALA A 94 46.33 16.44 10.78
CA ALA A 94 45.10 16.23 11.55
C ALA A 94 44.48 17.57 12.00
N ASP A 95 43.20 17.58 12.36
CA ASP A 95 42.83 17.77 13.77
C ASP A 95 41.41 17.26 14.05
N SER A 96 41.16 16.90 15.31
CA SER A 96 39.85 16.46 15.83
C SER A 96 39.22 17.55 16.67
N VAL A 97 37.90 17.75 16.59
CA VAL A 97 37.14 18.41 17.65
C VAL A 97 36.07 17.48 18.20
N ALA A 98 36.39 16.87 19.34
CA ALA A 98 35.42 16.24 20.23
C ALA A 98 35.21 17.13 21.46
N ALA A 99 33.94 17.49 21.73
CA ALA A 99 33.43 17.99 23.01
C ALA A 99 31.91 18.20 22.90
N ASP A 100 31.08 18.05 23.92
CA ASP A 100 31.16 17.28 25.18
C ASP A 100 29.72 17.18 25.76
N ALA A 101 29.53 16.29 26.75
CA ALA A 101 28.47 16.15 27.78
C ALA A 101 27.48 17.33 28.05
N SER A 102 26.35 17.20 28.76
CA SER A 102 25.48 16.10 29.26
C SER A 102 24.31 16.77 30.02
N SER A 103 23.15 16.11 30.13
CA SER A 103 22.20 16.15 31.29
C SER A 103 20.96 15.36 30.84
N ASP A 104 20.71 14.13 31.28
CA ASP A 104 20.34 13.67 32.63
C ASP A 104 18.93 14.07 33.08
N SER A 105 18.13 13.02 33.31
CA SER A 105 16.99 12.83 34.21
C SER A 105 15.91 13.92 34.39
N GLU A 106 14.65 13.55 34.22
CA GLU A 106 13.83 13.10 35.37
C GLU A 106 12.47 12.55 34.90
N ALA A 107 12.01 11.49 35.56
CA ALA A 107 10.60 11.10 35.57
C ALA A 107 10.12 11.10 37.01
N PRO A 108 9.00 11.78 37.31
CA PRO A 108 8.12 11.28 38.35
C PRO A 108 6.66 11.17 37.91
N THR A 109 6.04 10.15 38.49
CA THR A 109 4.63 9.79 38.45
C THR A 109 3.68 10.95 38.79
N SER A 110 2.53 11.01 38.13
CA SER A 110 1.33 11.63 38.69
C SER A 110 0.15 10.66 38.60
N ALA A 111 -0.47 10.38 39.74
CA ALA A 111 -1.62 9.49 39.85
C ALA A 111 -2.93 10.27 39.60
N GLY A 112 -3.92 9.63 39.00
CA GLY A 112 -5.17 10.31 38.63
C GLY A 112 -6.29 9.39 38.14
N ALA A 113 -6.78 8.54 39.03
CA ALA A 113 -8.08 7.87 38.89
C ALA A 113 -8.81 7.94 40.24
N PRO A 114 -10.14 7.72 40.33
CA PRO A 114 -11.15 7.68 39.27
C PRO A 114 -12.31 8.70 39.54
N THR A 115 -13.17 8.99 38.56
CA THR A 115 -14.58 9.38 38.83
C THR A 115 -15.40 9.53 37.54
N SER A 116 -16.55 8.84 37.48
CA SER A 116 -17.83 9.30 36.90
C SER A 116 -17.94 9.64 35.39
N LEU A 117 -19.10 9.61 34.74
CA LEU A 117 -20.46 9.10 35.00
C LEU A 117 -21.30 9.48 33.77
N GLU A 118 -22.29 8.65 33.39
CA GLU A 118 -23.27 8.91 32.31
C GLU A 118 -22.66 9.09 30.89
N GLY A 119 -23.31 8.67 29.80
CA GLY A 119 -24.70 8.30 29.63
C GLY A 119 -25.36 9.24 28.63
N ILE A 120 -25.06 9.07 27.33
CA ILE A 120 -25.79 9.76 26.25
C ILE A 120 -26.27 8.79 25.16
N GLU A 121 -27.51 8.35 25.34
CA GLU A 121 -28.57 8.46 24.33
C GLU A 121 -28.21 8.05 22.89
N ALA A 122 -28.53 6.80 22.53
CA ALA A 122 -28.63 6.39 21.14
C ALA A 122 -29.93 6.96 20.54
N SER A 123 -29.81 8.01 19.72
CA SER A 123 -30.93 8.56 18.94
C SER A 123 -30.59 8.59 17.45
N SER A 124 -31.19 7.66 16.71
CA SER A 124 -31.40 7.76 15.27
C SER A 124 -32.66 6.96 14.93
N GLU A 125 -33.77 7.53 15.36
CA GLU A 125 -35.11 7.19 14.90
C GLU A 125 -35.21 7.53 13.40
N SER A 126 -35.78 6.65 12.59
CA SER A 126 -36.05 6.89 11.18
C SER A 126 -37.28 6.10 10.76
N GLU A 127 -38.40 6.82 10.87
CA GLU A 127 -39.75 6.60 10.36
C GLU A 127 -40.18 5.20 9.87
N GLU A 128 -41.19 4.71 10.60
CA GLU A 128 -42.17 3.73 10.20
C GLU A 128 -42.91 4.16 8.91
N THR A 129 -43.03 3.26 7.92
CA THR A 129 -44.13 3.31 6.95
C THR A 129 -44.79 1.93 6.88
N PRO A 130 -45.98 1.74 7.46
CA PRO A 130 -46.70 0.49 7.35
C PRO A 130 -47.37 0.40 5.97
N ILE A 131 -47.00 -0.60 5.18
CA ILE A 131 -47.69 -0.90 3.92
C ILE A 131 -49.14 -1.33 4.20
N GLU A 132 -50.10 -0.68 3.53
CA GLU A 132 -51.52 -0.94 3.75
C GLU A 132 -51.89 -2.38 3.36
N ALA A 133 -52.58 -3.08 4.27
CA ALA A 133 -53.11 -4.41 4.00
C ALA A 133 -54.34 -4.30 3.09
N GLU A 134 -54.16 -4.57 1.79
CA GLU A 134 -55.26 -4.57 0.83
C GLU A 134 -56.31 -5.65 1.20
N THR A 135 -57.56 -5.20 1.27
CA THR A 135 -58.72 -6.02 1.62
C THR A 135 -59.12 -6.94 0.46
N VAL A 136 -58.74 -8.22 0.51
CA VAL A 136 -59.33 -9.24 -0.37
C VAL A 136 -60.58 -9.85 0.28
N GLY A 137 -61.72 -9.67 -0.37
CA GLY A 137 -63.03 -10.11 0.14
C GLY A 137 -63.30 -11.61 -0.06
N ALA A 138 -64.24 -12.11 0.73
CA ALA A 138 -64.90 -13.42 0.61
C ALA A 138 -66.38 -13.28 1.01
#